data_AF-A0A7J2J863-F1
#
_entry.id   AF-A0A7J2J863-F1
#
_cell.length_a   1.000
_cell.length_b   1.000
_cell.length_c   1.000
_cell.angle_alpha   90.00
_cell.angle_beta   90.00
_cell.angle_gamma   90.00
#
_symmetry.space_group_name_H-M   'P 1'
#
loop_
_entity.id
_entity.type
_entity.pdbx_description
1 polymer ?
#
loop_
_entity_poly.entity_id
_entity_poly.type
_entity_poly.pdbx_seq_one_letter_code
_entity_poly.pdbx_strand_id
1 'polypeptide(L)'
;PAPREVNELMSRVPRGKLTTINHIREALARRHGTTIACPITTGIFAWIAAHAAEEALSEGEKNITPYWRTLKSRGELNEKYPGGTKTQAMHLKKEGHIIIPGKGKQPPRVKDFERSLAEL
;
A
#
# COMPACT_ATOMS: atom_id res chain seq x y z
N PRO A 1 10.20 9.18 9.02
CA PRO A 1 9.80 9.47 7.63
C PRO A 1 8.82 10.64 7.59
N ALA A 2 8.69 11.36 6.49
CA ALA A 2 7.62 12.37 6.34
C ALA A 2 6.38 11.77 5.63
N PRO A 3 5.14 12.23 5.93
CA PRO A 3 3.94 11.75 5.26
C PRO A 3 3.99 11.87 3.73
N ARG A 4 4.53 12.98 3.23
CA ARG A 4 4.66 13.23 1.78
C ARG A 4 5.57 12.23 1.09
N GLU A 5 6.65 11.79 1.74
CA GLU A 5 7.56 10.80 1.15
C GLU A 5 6.92 9.42 1.05
N VAL A 6 6.12 9.03 2.04
CA VAL A 6 5.36 7.78 1.99
C VAL A 6 4.33 7.84 0.87
N ASN A 7 3.59 8.95 0.76
CA ASN A 7 2.65 9.16 -0.35
C ASN A 7 3.33 9.17 -1.72
N GLU A 8 4.49 9.80 -1.86
CA GLU A 8 5.32 9.82 -3.07
C GLU A 8 5.70 8.39 -3.50
N LEU A 9 6.17 7.56 -2.57
CA LEU A 9 6.52 6.16 -2.86
C LEU A 9 5.29 5.32 -3.22
N MET A 10 4.15 5.53 -2.55
CA MET A 10 2.89 4.86 -2.86
C MET A 10 2.35 5.24 -4.26
N SER A 11 2.44 6.52 -4.61
CA SER A 11 1.93 7.06 -5.88
C SER A 11 2.72 6.60 -7.11
N ARG A 12 3.99 6.25 -6.94
CA ARG A 12 4.87 5.73 -8.00
C ARG A 12 4.61 4.28 -8.38
N VAL A 13 3.90 3.51 -7.56
CA VAL A 13 3.68 2.08 -7.83
C VAL A 13 2.78 1.94 -9.06
N PRO A 14 3.27 1.39 -10.19
CA PRO A 14 2.48 1.31 -11.42
C PRO A 14 1.37 0.26 -11.33
N ARG A 15 0.42 0.31 -12.27
CA ARG A 15 -0.70 -0.64 -12.36
C ARG A 15 -0.19 -2.08 -12.46
N GLY A 16 -0.77 -2.99 -11.69
CA GLY A 16 -0.37 -4.40 -11.64
C GLY A 16 0.92 -4.67 -10.87
N LYS A 17 1.53 -3.63 -10.28
CA LYS A 17 2.63 -3.75 -9.32
C LYS A 17 2.14 -3.40 -7.92
N LEU A 18 2.94 -3.83 -6.95
CA LEU A 18 2.65 -3.73 -5.53
C LEU A 18 3.82 -3.11 -4.79
N THR A 19 3.55 -2.65 -3.59
CA THR A 19 4.57 -2.41 -2.58
C THR A 19 4.08 -2.90 -1.23
N THR A 20 4.95 -2.88 -0.23
CA THR A 20 4.58 -3.15 1.16
C THR A 20 5.10 -2.05 2.08
N ILE A 21 4.56 -1.99 3.30
CA ILE A 21 5.12 -1.12 4.35
C ILE A 21 6.61 -1.39 4.56
N ASN A 22 7.07 -2.65 4.50
CA ASN A 22 8.50 -2.94 4.62
C ASN A 22 9.31 -2.43 3.44
N HIS A 23 8.80 -2.60 2.22
CA HIS A 23 9.48 -2.14 1.02
C HIS A 23 9.61 -0.60 0.99
N ILE A 24 8.56 0.12 1.41
CA ILE A 24 8.60 1.58 1.60
C ILE A 24 9.63 1.96 2.67
N ARG A 25 9.70 1.23 3.79
CA ARG A 25 10.68 1.49 4.86
C ARG A 25 12.12 1.33 4.37
N GLU A 26 12.38 0.31 3.57
CA GLU A 26 13.70 0.06 2.97
C GLU A 26 14.08 1.18 2.00
N ALA A 27 13.16 1.62 1.14
CA ALA A 27 13.39 2.74 0.24
C ALA A 27 13.70 4.05 1.00
N LEU A 28 12.97 4.32 2.07
CA LEU A 28 13.21 5.49 2.93
C LEU A 28 14.56 5.39 3.67
N ALA A 29 14.91 4.22 4.18
CA ALA A 29 16.18 3.98 4.85
C ALA A 29 17.36 4.24 3.88
N ARG A 30 17.28 3.71 2.66
CA ARG A 30 18.27 3.98 1.58
C ARG A 30 18.35 5.46 1.25
N ARG A 31 17.21 6.13 1.03
CA ARG A 31 17.14 7.56 0.66
C ARG A 31 17.82 8.47 1.66
N HIS A 32 17.74 8.14 2.96
CA HIS A 32 18.27 8.96 4.05
C HIS A 32 19.60 8.43 4.62
N GLY A 33 20.18 7.36 4.06
CA GLY A 33 21.40 6.75 4.59
C GLY A 33 21.25 6.23 6.03
N THR A 34 20.05 5.79 6.41
CA THR A 34 19.77 5.27 7.76
C THR A 34 19.59 3.76 7.75
N THR A 35 19.71 3.12 8.91
CA THR A 35 19.56 1.66 9.04
C THR A 35 18.09 1.23 9.01
N ILE A 36 17.16 2.10 9.44
CA ILE A 36 15.75 1.75 9.57
C ILE A 36 14.83 2.98 9.47
N ALA A 37 13.73 2.83 8.74
CA ALA A 37 12.57 3.71 8.87
C ALA A 37 11.55 3.10 9.84
N CYS A 38 11.01 3.92 10.74
CA CYS A 38 10.08 3.49 11.79
C CYS A 38 8.82 2.83 11.20
N PRO A 39 8.49 1.58 11.58
CA PRO A 39 7.35 0.85 11.02
C PRO A 39 6.00 1.47 11.39
N ILE A 40 5.88 1.99 12.62
CA ILE A 40 4.63 2.57 13.12
C ILE A 40 4.29 3.83 12.31
N THR A 41 5.23 4.77 12.21
CA THR A 41 5.02 6.02 11.47
C THR A 41 4.80 5.78 9.99
N THR A 42 5.55 4.85 9.37
CA THR A 42 5.33 4.51 7.94
C THR A 42 3.93 3.95 7.71
N GLY A 43 3.44 3.08 8.60
CA GLY A 43 2.07 2.57 8.54
C GLY A 43 1.01 3.65 8.73
N ILE A 44 1.20 4.56 9.70
CA ILE A 44 0.30 5.70 9.93
C ILE A 44 0.26 6.61 8.69
N PHE A 45 1.40 6.93 8.10
CA PHE A 45 1.44 7.80 6.93
C PHE A 45 0.88 7.14 5.67
N ALA A 46 1.06 5.83 5.50
CA ALA A 46 0.38 5.09 4.44
C ALA A 46 -1.14 5.06 4.62
N TRP A 47 -1.61 5.03 5.88
CA TRP A 47 -3.03 5.15 6.20
C TRP A 47 -3.55 6.56 5.87
N ILE A 48 -2.85 7.62 6.27
CA ILE A 48 -3.22 9.01 5.93
C ILE A 48 -3.29 9.19 4.42
N ALA A 49 -2.27 8.74 3.68
CA ALA A 49 -2.24 8.83 2.22
C ALA A 49 -3.41 8.08 1.55
N ALA A 50 -3.83 6.95 2.11
CA ALA A 50 -4.97 6.20 1.60
C ALA A 50 -6.29 6.95 1.77
N HIS A 51 -6.53 7.52 2.95
CA HIS A 51 -7.76 8.29 3.22
C HIS A 51 -7.78 9.60 2.42
N ALA A 52 -6.66 10.32 2.34
CA ALA A 52 -6.56 11.52 1.51
C ALA A 52 -6.84 11.23 0.02
N ALA A 53 -6.41 10.08 -0.50
CA ALA A 53 -6.71 9.67 -1.86
C ALA A 53 -8.20 9.36 -2.09
N GLU A 54 -8.88 8.76 -1.11
CA GLU A 54 -10.33 8.51 -1.20
C GLU A 54 -11.14 9.81 -1.09
N GLU A 55 -10.73 10.74 -0.23
CA GLU A 55 -11.33 12.08 -0.13
C GLU A 55 -11.22 12.81 -1.47
N ALA A 56 -10.02 12.88 -2.06
CA ALA A 56 -9.81 13.50 -3.37
C ALA A 56 -10.66 12.84 -4.47
N LEU A 57 -10.79 11.50 -4.45
CA LEU A 57 -11.67 10.79 -5.37
C LEU A 57 -13.13 11.20 -5.22
N SER A 58 -13.59 11.38 -3.97
CA SER A 58 -14.96 11.83 -3.67
C SER A 58 -15.24 13.25 -4.16
N GLU A 59 -14.21 14.08 -4.25
CA GLU A 59 -14.26 15.45 -4.81
C GLU A 59 -14.13 15.47 -6.35
N GLY A 60 -13.97 14.30 -6.97
CA GLY A 60 -13.92 14.14 -8.43
C GLY A 60 -12.51 14.12 -9.02
N GLU A 61 -11.46 14.14 -8.19
CA GLU A 61 -10.10 13.96 -8.69
C GLU A 61 -9.88 12.56 -9.25
N LYS A 62 -9.23 12.48 -10.40
CA LYS A 62 -8.97 11.21 -11.10
C LYS A 62 -7.56 10.68 -10.85
N ASN A 63 -6.61 11.57 -10.53
CA ASN A 63 -5.21 11.23 -10.35
C ASN A 63 -4.85 11.14 -8.86
N ILE A 64 -5.41 10.14 -8.20
CA ILE A 64 -5.21 9.88 -6.77
C ILE A 64 -4.06 8.90 -6.53
N THR A 65 -3.51 8.88 -5.32
CA THR A 65 -2.58 7.83 -4.91
C THR A 65 -3.29 6.47 -4.96
N PRO A 66 -2.77 5.47 -5.71
CA PRO A 66 -3.38 4.14 -5.86
C PRO A 66 -3.11 3.30 -4.60
N TYR A 67 -3.68 3.73 -3.48
CA TYR A 67 -3.37 3.23 -2.14
C TYR A 67 -3.56 1.72 -2.01
N TRP A 68 -4.48 1.13 -2.79
CA TRP A 68 -4.75 -0.30 -2.79
C TRP A 68 -3.53 -1.16 -3.16
N ARG A 69 -2.54 -0.61 -3.87
CA ARG A 69 -1.28 -1.30 -4.25
C ARG A 69 -0.28 -1.44 -3.09
N THR A 70 -0.52 -0.75 -1.97
CA THR A 70 0.33 -0.85 -0.77
C THR A 70 -0.25 -1.89 0.18
N LEU A 71 0.51 -2.95 0.41
CA LEU A 71 0.13 -4.04 1.30
C LEU A 71 0.82 -3.89 2.66
N LYS A 72 0.35 -4.65 3.64
CA LYS A 72 1.14 -4.90 4.85
C LYS A 72 2.40 -5.70 4.50
N SER A 73 3.31 -5.80 5.46
CA SER A 73 4.65 -6.37 5.28
C SER A 73 4.72 -7.79 4.71
N ARG A 74 3.66 -8.61 4.84
CA ARG A 74 3.61 -10.00 4.35
C ARG A 74 2.66 -10.19 3.16
N GLY A 75 2.40 -9.12 2.40
CA GLY A 75 1.46 -9.15 1.27
C GLY A 75 -0.01 -9.21 1.69
N GLU A 76 -0.29 -8.98 2.96
CA GLU A 76 -1.64 -8.95 3.51
C GLU A 76 -2.32 -7.63 3.15
N LEU A 77 -3.63 -7.69 2.92
CA LEU A 77 -4.47 -6.51 2.73
C LEU A 77 -4.61 -5.76 4.06
N ASN A 78 -4.83 -4.45 3.98
CA ASN A 78 -4.92 -3.55 5.12
C ASN A 78 -6.38 -3.25 5.44
N GLU A 79 -6.86 -3.74 6.58
CA GLU A 79 -8.22 -3.54 7.07
C GLU A 79 -8.53 -2.08 7.37
N LYS A 80 -7.50 -1.24 7.57
CA LYS A 80 -7.66 0.17 7.92
C LYS A 80 -7.77 1.11 6.71
N TYR A 81 -7.57 0.58 5.50
CA TYR A 81 -7.74 1.38 4.29
C TYR A 81 -9.21 1.70 4.01
N PRO A 82 -9.50 2.74 3.23
CA PRO A 82 -10.86 3.08 2.84
C PRO A 82 -11.61 1.89 2.24
N GLY A 83 -12.83 1.66 2.72
CA GLY A 83 -13.65 0.48 2.34
C GLY A 83 -13.10 -0.89 2.81
N GLY A 84 -12.01 -0.92 3.57
CA GLY A 84 -11.40 -2.11 4.14
C GLY A 84 -10.86 -3.10 3.10
N THR A 85 -10.65 -4.34 3.53
CA THR A 85 -10.05 -5.39 2.69
C THR A 85 -10.92 -5.77 1.49
N LYS A 86 -12.24 -5.57 1.57
CA LYS A 86 -13.16 -5.83 0.45
C LYS A 86 -12.90 -4.89 -0.73
N THR A 87 -12.85 -3.58 -0.47
CA THR A 87 -12.56 -2.58 -1.50
C THR A 87 -11.14 -2.74 -2.04
N GLN A 88 -10.15 -2.88 -1.15
CA GLN A 88 -8.78 -3.12 -1.57
C GLN A 88 -8.65 -4.38 -2.47
N ALA A 89 -9.28 -5.49 -2.09
CA ALA A 89 -9.29 -6.70 -2.90
C ALA A 89 -9.94 -6.49 -4.27
N MET A 90 -11.02 -5.69 -4.35
CA MET A 90 -11.68 -5.38 -5.61
C MET A 90 -10.74 -4.64 -6.57
N HIS A 91 -10.05 -3.60 -6.11
CA HIS A 91 -9.07 -2.88 -6.93
C HIS A 91 -7.93 -3.77 -7.37
N LEU A 92 -7.35 -4.54 -6.45
CA LEU A 92 -6.25 -5.47 -6.75
C LEU A 92 -6.65 -6.54 -7.78
N LYS A 93 -7.87 -7.10 -7.68
CA LYS A 93 -8.40 -8.05 -8.66
C LYS A 93 -8.60 -7.41 -10.04
N LYS A 94 -9.06 -6.16 -10.11
CA LYS A 94 -9.18 -5.38 -11.36
C LYS A 94 -7.82 -5.14 -12.03
N GLU A 95 -6.72 -5.23 -11.27
CA GLU A 95 -5.35 -5.14 -11.77
C GLU A 95 -4.69 -6.50 -12.04
N GLY A 96 -5.45 -7.61 -11.88
CA GLY A 96 -4.98 -8.96 -12.21
C GLY A 96 -4.38 -9.74 -11.04
N HIS A 97 -4.43 -9.21 -9.81
CA HIS A 97 -3.92 -9.92 -8.64
C HIS A 97 -4.90 -10.98 -8.12
N ILE A 98 -4.35 -12.13 -7.75
CA ILE A 98 -5.09 -13.22 -7.12
C ILE A 98 -5.08 -12.99 -5.61
N ILE A 99 -6.27 -12.93 -4.99
CA ILE A 99 -6.42 -12.76 -3.54
C ILE A 99 -6.67 -14.12 -2.90
N ILE A 100 -5.79 -14.51 -1.98
CA ILE A 100 -5.95 -15.67 -1.12
C ILE A 100 -6.76 -15.23 0.11
N PRO A 101 -7.91 -15.88 0.38
CA PRO A 101 -8.68 -15.60 1.59
C PRO A 101 -7.86 -15.81 2.86
N GLY A 102 -8.08 -14.96 3.85
CA GLY A 102 -7.50 -15.14 5.18
C GLY A 102 -8.10 -16.36 5.89
N LYS A 103 -7.36 -16.94 6.84
CA LYS A 103 -7.86 -17.99 7.74
C LYS A 103 -8.10 -17.43 9.13
N GLY A 104 -9.29 -17.67 9.68
CA GLY A 104 -9.66 -17.17 11.02
C GLY A 104 -9.60 -15.64 11.10
N LYS A 105 -8.76 -15.12 11.99
CA LYS A 105 -8.56 -13.67 12.17
C LYS A 105 -7.53 -13.04 11.23
N GLN A 106 -6.88 -13.83 10.36
CA GLN A 106 -5.88 -13.29 9.44
C GLN A 106 -6.56 -12.55 8.28
N PRO A 107 -6.02 -11.40 7.84
CA PRO A 107 -6.51 -10.72 6.65
C PRO A 107 -6.24 -11.53 5.38
N PRO A 108 -7.01 -11.30 4.30
CA PRO A 108 -6.66 -11.80 2.97
C PRO A 108 -5.29 -11.30 2.52
N ARG A 109 -4.65 -12.01 1.60
CA ARG A 109 -3.34 -11.65 1.05
C ARG A 109 -3.27 -11.80 -0.46
N VAL A 110 -2.36 -11.09 -1.11
CA VAL A 110 -2.07 -11.28 -2.53
C VAL A 110 -1.17 -12.52 -2.70
N LYS A 111 -1.54 -13.41 -3.63
CA LYS A 111 -0.71 -14.57 -4.00
C LYS A 111 0.59 -14.10 -4.66
N ASP A 112 1.72 -14.67 -4.24
CA ASP A 112 3.06 -14.43 -4.81
C ASP A 112 3.38 -12.92 -4.98
N PHE A 113 3.00 -12.11 -4.00
CA PHE A 113 3.06 -10.64 -4.08
C PHE A 113 4.48 -10.13 -4.33
N GLU A 114 5.49 -10.86 -3.87
CA GLU A 114 6.91 -10.58 -4.03
C GLU A 114 7.30 -10.45 -5.50
N ARG A 115 6.69 -11.25 -6.38
CA ARG A 115 6.92 -11.20 -7.84
C ARG A 115 6.37 -9.95 -8.50
N SER A 116 5.45 -9.27 -7.80
CA SER A 116 4.78 -8.07 -8.28
C SER A 116 5.30 -6.79 -7.63
N LEU A 117 6.36 -6.85 -6.81
CA LEU A 117 6.93 -5.65 -6.21
C LEU A 117 7.44 -4.70 -7.31
N ALA A 118 7.12 -3.42 -7.17
CA ALA A 118 7.70 -2.35 -7.97
C ALA A 118 9.16 -2.08 -7.56
N GLU A 119 9.88 -1.31 -8.36
CA GLU A 119 11.10 -0.66 -7.92
C GLU A 119 10.75 0.65 -7.20
N LEU A 120 11.32 0.87 -6.00
CA LEU A 120 11.09 2.03 -5.14
C LEU A 120 12.38 2.80 -4.81
#